data_AF-A0AAD8PUW0-F1
#
_entry.id   AF-A0AAD8PUW0-F1
#
_cell.length_a   1.000
_cell.length_b   1.000
_cell.length_c   1.000
_cell.angle_alpha   90.00
_cell.angle_beta   90.00
_cell.angle_gamma   90.00
#
_symmetry.space_group_name_H-M   'P 1'
#
loop_
_entity.id
_entity.type
_entity.pdbx_description
1 polymer ?
#
loop_
_entity_poly.entity_id
_entity_poly.type
_entity_poly.pdbx_seq_one_letter_code
_entity_poly.pdbx_strand_id
1 'polypeptide(L)' 'NLSRPLYAITCGDLGSDAVSIRRNLDKHFKLAHRWNCVLLLDEADVYLAERNINDLDRNGIVSGS' A
#
# COMPACT_ATOMS: atom_id res chain seq x y z
N ASN A 1 8.31 -9.70 -24.47
CA ASN A 1 8.40 -10.02 -23.03
C ASN A 1 8.77 -8.78 -22.24
N LEU A 2 7.78 -7.99 -21.81
CA LEU A 2 7.98 -6.83 -20.93
C LEU A 2 7.67 -7.28 -19.49
N SER A 3 8.64 -7.89 -18.82
CA SER A 3 8.52 -8.15 -17.38
C SER A 3 8.72 -6.84 -16.63
N ARG A 4 7.67 -6.34 -15.97
CA ARG A 4 7.80 -5.25 -15.01
C ARG A 4 8.48 -5.79 -13.74
N PRO A 5 9.44 -5.06 -13.15
CA PRO A 5 10.07 -5.52 -11.91
C PRO A 5 9.04 -5.57 -10.78
N LEU A 6 9.25 -6.46 -9.83
CA LEU A 6 8.42 -6.60 -8.63
C LEU A 6 9.06 -5.80 -7.50
N TYR A 7 8.27 -4.96 -6.84
CA TYR A 7 8.64 -4.27 -5.61
C TYR A 7 7.82 -4.84 -4.47
N ALA A 8 8.40 -5.73 -3.67
CA ALA A 8 7.74 -6.34 -2.54
C ALA A 8 7.97 -5.52 -1.25
N ILE A 9 6.89 -5.34 -0.49
CA ILE A 9 6.89 -4.78 0.87
C ILE A 9 6.05 -5.68 1.77
N THR A 10 6.28 -5.61 3.08
CA THR A 10 5.49 -6.28 4.11
C THR A 10 4.62 -5.27 4.86
N CYS A 11 3.63 -5.74 5.62
CA CYS A 11 2.87 -4.85 6.51
C CYS A 11 3.75 -4.17 7.57
N GLY A 12 4.89 -4.76 7.95
CA GLY A 12 5.89 -4.13 8.83
C GLY A 12 6.47 -2.84 8.27
N ASP A 13 6.54 -2.70 6.94
CA ASP A 13 7.03 -1.49 6.28
C ASP A 13 6.02 -0.33 6.34
N LEU A 14 4.75 -0.64 6.58
CA LEU A 14 3.66 0.35 6.66
C LEU A 14 3.55 0.99 8.05
N GLY A 15 3.98 0.29 9.10
CA GLY A 15 3.81 0.72 10.50
C GLY A 15 2.49 0.27 11.10
N SER A 16 2.24 0.65 12.36
CA SER A 16 1.16 0.08 13.19
C SER A 16 -0.01 1.02 13.48
N ASP A 17 0.07 2.30 13.10
CA ASP A 17 -1.02 3.28 13.24
C ASP A 17 -1.57 3.70 11.87
N ALA A 18 -2.81 4.18 11.81
CA ALA A 18 -3.49 4.46 10.55
C ALA A 18 -2.80 5.59 9.76
N VAL A 19 -2.14 6.53 10.45
CA VAL A 19 -1.45 7.67 9.82
C VAL A 19 -0.14 7.19 9.19
N SER A 20 0.65 6.38 9.91
CA SER A 20 1.89 5.81 9.37
C SER A 20 1.61 4.88 8.19
N ILE A 21 0.60 4.00 8.30
CA ILE A 21 0.19 3.09 7.22
C ILE A 21 -0.14 3.88 5.95
N ARG A 22 -1.00 4.90 6.05
CA ARG A 22 -1.39 5.72 4.90
C ARG A 22 -0.19 6.42 4.26
N ARG A 23 0.65 7.05 5.09
CA ARG A 23 1.84 7.78 4.62
C ARG A 23 2.84 6.87 3.92
N ASN A 24 3.10 5.70 4.50
CA ASN A 24 4.06 4.75 3.96
C ASN A 24 3.52 4.07 2.69
N LEU A 25 2.22 3.74 2.66
CA LEU A 25 1.58 3.20 1.47
C LEU A 25 1.67 4.17 0.28
N ASP A 26 1.37 5.46 0.48
CA ASP A 26 1.52 6.51 -0.54
C ASP A 26 2.97 6.62 -1.03
N LYS A 27 3.95 6.57 -0.12
CA LYS A 27 5.38 6.54 -0.46
C LYS A 27 5.73 5.33 -1.34
N HIS A 28 5.26 4.13 -1.00
CA HIS A 28 5.54 2.92 -1.78
C HIS A 28 4.88 2.93 -3.15
N PHE A 29 3.66 3.46 -3.27
CA PHE A 29 3.01 3.67 -4.57
C PHE A 29 3.79 4.63 -5.46
N LYS A 30 4.28 5.75 -4.92
CA LYS A 30 5.11 6.71 -5.66
C LYS A 30 6.42 6.09 -6.15
N LEU A 31 7.04 5.21 -5.34
CA LEU A 31 8.24 4.47 -5.72
C LEU A 31 7.95 3.45 -6.83
N ALA A 32 6.90 2.64 -6.68
CA ALA A 32 6.51 1.66 -7.69
C ALA A 32 6.19 2.33 -9.04
N HIS A 33 5.48 3.46 -9.02
CA HIS A 33 5.21 4.26 -10.20
C HIS A 33 6.50 4.78 -10.85
N ARG A 34 7.39 5.39 -10.05
CA ARG A 34 8.68 5.91 -10.52
C ARG A 34 9.56 4.81 -11.16
N TRP A 35 9.55 3.61 -10.59
CA TRP A 35 10.35 2.49 -11.09
C TRP A 35 9.65 1.66 -12.17
N ASN A 36 8.41 2.00 -12.54
CA ASN A 36 7.57 1.23 -13.46
C ASN A 36 7.39 -0.24 -13.03
N CYS A 37 7.31 -0.46 -11.72
CA CYS A 37 7.23 -1.77 -11.08
C CYS A 37 5.79 -2.14 -10.67
N VAL A 38 5.56 -3.42 -10.40
CA VAL A 38 4.37 -3.90 -9.69
C VAL A 38 4.67 -3.88 -8.19
N LEU A 39 3.82 -3.24 -7.39
CA LEU A 39 3.91 -3.27 -5.93
C LEU A 39 3.22 -4.54 -5.42
N LEU A 40 3.92 -5.34 -4.63
CA LEU A 40 3.39 -6.50 -3.94
C LEU A 40 3.39 -6.21 -2.43
N LEU A 41 2.21 -6.29 -1.82
CA LEU A 41 2.07 -6.23 -0.36
C LEU A 41 1.91 -7.65 0.15
N ASP A 42 2.93 -8.14 0.85
CA ASP A 42 2.94 -9.45 1.49
C ASP A 42 2.34 -9.36 2.92
N GLU A 43 1.78 -10.46 3.41
CA GLU A 43 1.18 -10.58 4.76
C GLU A 43 -0.02 -9.65 5.05
N ALA A 44 -0.67 -9.16 3.98
CA ALA A 44 -1.80 -8.23 4.10
C ALA A 44 -2.98 -8.84 4.88
N ASP A 45 -3.24 -10.12 4.74
CA ASP A 45 -4.32 -10.85 5.40
C ASP A 45 -4.21 -10.87 6.94
N VAL A 46 -3.01 -11.05 7.49
CA VAL A 46 -2.75 -11.04 8.94
C VAL A 46 -3.00 -9.65 9.53
N TYR A 47 -2.58 -8.59 8.83
CA TYR A 47 -2.66 -7.22 9.34
C TYR A 47 -4.02 -6.54 9.08
N LEU A 48 -4.66 -6.86 7.96
CA LEU A 48 -5.99 -6.35 7.61
C LEU A 48 -7.12 -7.01 8.40
N ALA A 49 -6.90 -8.22 8.95
CA ALA A 49 -7.84 -8.86 9.86
C ALA A 49 -7.92 -8.12 11.22
N GLU A 50 -6.82 -7.49 11.65
CA GLU A 50 -6.75 -6.76 12.93
C GLU A 50 -7.26 -5.31 12.80
N ARG A 51 -7.28 -4.75 11.59
CA ARG A 51 -7.82 -3.41 11.30
C ARG A 51 -8.81 -3.45 10.16
N ASN A 52 -10.08 -3.31 10.53
CA ASN A 52 -11.21 -3.18 9.64
C ASN A 52 -10.90 -2.26 8.43
N ILE A 53 -10.67 -2.85 7.26
CA ILE A 53 -10.42 -2.16 5.98
C ILE A 53 -11.48 -1.09 5.68
N ASN A 54 -12.67 -1.22 6.27
CA ASN A 54 -13.74 -0.22 6.20
C ASN A 54 -13.30 1.19 6.65
N ASP A 55 -12.27 1.35 7.48
CA ASP A 55 -11.74 2.69 7.86
C ASP A 55 -10.81 3.30 6.79
N LEU A 56 -10.17 2.47 5.96
CA LEU A 56 -9.39 2.94 4.81
C LEU A 56 -10.33 3.36 3.66
N ASP A 57 -11.44 2.62 3.48
CA ASP A 57 -12.40 2.83 2.38
C ASP A 57 -13.39 3.98 2.66
N ARG A 58 -13.76 4.23 3.93
CA ARG A 58 -14.65 5.37 4.28
C ARG A 58 -14.06 6.75 4.04
N ASN A 59 -12.74 6.87 3.94
CA ASN A 59 -12.04 8.11 3.59
C ASN A 59 -11.42 8.01 2.19
N GLY A 60 -12.04 7.20 1.31
CA GLY A 60 -11.70 7.08 -0.10
C GLY A 60 -11.55 8.46 -0.72
N ILE A 61 -10.30 8.83 -1.01
CA ILE A 61 -9.99 9.96 -1.88
C ILE A 61 -10.35 9.50 -3.29
N VAL A 62 -11.65 9.61 -3.61
CA VAL A 62 -12.07 9.91 -4.96
C VAL A 62 -12.11 11.43 -5.06
N SER A 63 -11.12 11.99 -5.73
CA SER A 63 -11.32 13.16 -6.59
C SER A 63 -10.22 13.13 -7.63
N GLY A 64 -10.63 12.69 -8.82
CA GLY A 64 -9.89 12.98 -10.02
C GLY A 64 -9.87 14.49 -10.24
N SER A 65 -8.66 15.00 -10.46
CA SER A 65 -8.32 16.17 -11.27
C SER A 65 -6.83 16.09 -11.55
#